data_AF-A0A4Q7YZD7-F1
#
_entry.id   AF-A0A4Q7YZD7-F1
#
_cell.length_a   1.000
_cell.length_b   1.000
_cell.length_c   1.000
_cell.angle_alpha   90.00
_cell.angle_beta   90.00
_cell.angle_gamma   90.00
#
_symmetry.space_group_name_H-M   'P 1'
#
loop_
_entity.id
_entity.type
_entity.pdbx_description
1 polymer ?
#
loop_
_entity_poly.entity_id
_entity_poly.type
_entity_poly.pdbx_seq_one_letter_code
_entity_poly.pdbx_strand_id
1 'polypeptide(L)'
;MSGVFAGNRSFTIPGVKTGLSQQVSAMVRMTLQQGASTTNPLTGEVAYSNAALSGSIQVEGLRCFTSGAISTKSLSEIDGNRVTLTFDMDDGSTLQMMGSLTDMAATHLSADLFLANGGTCGTIRSLGISEMTQLN
;
A
#
# COMPACT_ATOMS: atom_id res chain seq x y z
N MET A 1 3.07 14.80 5.49
CA MET A 1 3.75 13.97 4.46
C MET A 1 3.02 14.15 3.15
N SER A 2 3.76 14.52 2.10
CA SER A 2 3.29 14.49 0.71
C SER A 2 4.49 14.13 -0.14
N GLY A 3 4.39 13.10 -0.98
CA GLY A 3 5.53 12.64 -1.75
C GLY A 3 5.29 11.36 -2.54
N VAL A 4 6.23 11.07 -3.45
CA VAL A 4 6.28 9.81 -4.19
C VAL A 4 7.33 8.91 -3.54
N PHE A 5 6.94 7.74 -3.04
CA PHE A 5 7.81 6.77 -2.38
C PHE A 5 8.07 5.61 -3.31
N ALA A 6 9.33 5.17 -3.45
CA ALA A 6 9.67 4.05 -4.30
C ALA A 6 10.65 3.08 -3.63
N GLY A 7 10.49 1.79 -3.91
CA GLY A 7 11.40 0.74 -3.44
C GLY A 7 11.15 -0.61 -4.11
N ASN A 8 12.11 -1.53 -3.97
CA ASN A 8 12.00 -2.88 -4.50
C ASN A 8 11.50 -3.84 -3.44
N ARG A 9 10.65 -4.78 -3.86
CA ARG A 9 9.98 -5.73 -2.98
C ARG A 9 9.81 -7.11 -3.65
N SER A 10 10.31 -8.15 -2.99
CA SER A 10 10.00 -9.56 -3.33
C SER A 10 8.63 -10.04 -2.81
N PHE A 11 7.65 -10.24 -3.66
CA PHE A 11 6.34 -10.83 -3.31
C PHE A 11 6.38 -12.36 -3.38
N THR A 12 5.61 -13.03 -2.51
CA THR A 12 5.37 -14.47 -2.58
C THR A 12 3.98 -14.72 -3.16
N ILE A 13 3.93 -15.28 -4.36
CA ILE A 13 2.71 -15.59 -5.09
C ILE A 13 2.42 -17.10 -4.97
N PRO A 14 1.26 -17.51 -4.44
CA PRO A 14 0.89 -18.93 -4.42
C PRO A 14 0.69 -19.46 -5.84
N GLY A 15 1.38 -20.53 -6.20
CA GLY A 15 1.12 -21.25 -7.44
C GLY A 15 -0.14 -22.08 -7.33
N VAL A 16 -1.30 -21.50 -7.64
CA VAL A 16 -2.62 -22.16 -7.53
C VAL A 16 -2.69 -23.45 -8.38
N LYS A 17 -1.92 -23.53 -9.48
CA LYS A 17 -1.87 -24.69 -10.38
C LYS A 17 -0.73 -25.68 -10.10
N THR A 18 0.38 -25.21 -9.53
CA THR A 18 1.59 -26.01 -9.34
C THR A 18 1.80 -26.46 -7.90
N GLY A 19 1.06 -25.89 -6.94
CA GLY A 19 1.25 -26.10 -5.50
C GLY A 19 2.53 -25.44 -4.95
N LEU A 20 3.35 -24.81 -5.79
CA LEU A 20 4.61 -24.18 -5.43
C LEU A 20 4.44 -22.66 -5.37
N SER A 21 4.93 -22.02 -4.31
CA SER A 21 4.97 -20.56 -4.23
C SER A 21 6.16 -20.02 -5.04
N GLN A 22 5.94 -18.95 -5.79
CA GLN A 22 6.99 -18.24 -6.53
C GLN A 22 7.32 -16.93 -5.82
N GLN A 23 8.62 -16.65 -5.65
CA GLN A 23 9.09 -15.34 -5.23
C GLN A 23 9.33 -14.46 -6.47
N VAL A 24 8.76 -13.26 -6.48
CA VAL A 24 8.87 -12.30 -7.60
C VAL A 24 9.31 -10.96 -7.05
N SER A 25 10.45 -10.44 -7.53
CA SER A 25 10.85 -9.06 -7.24
C SER A 25 10.03 -8.08 -8.08
N ALA A 26 9.47 -7.07 -7.45
CA ALA A 26 8.70 -6.02 -8.08
C ALA A 26 9.10 -4.65 -7.54
N MET A 27 9.03 -3.64 -8.39
CA MET A 27 9.22 -2.25 -8.00
C MET A 27 7.88 -1.67 -7.58
N VAL A 28 7.83 -1.07 -6.39
CA VAL A 28 6.65 -0.40 -5.85
C VAL A 28 6.90 1.10 -5.91
N ARG A 29 5.92 1.86 -6.42
CA ARG A 29 5.89 3.32 -6.39
C ARG A 29 4.55 3.78 -5.83
N MET A 30 4.55 4.65 -4.85
CA MET A 30 3.33 5.18 -4.23
C MET A 30 3.37 6.69 -4.20
N THR A 31 2.26 7.34 -4.53
CA THR A 31 2.07 8.76 -4.25
C THR A 31 1.19 8.86 -3.02
N LEU A 32 1.65 9.54 -1.97
CA LEU A 32 0.92 9.70 -0.71
C LEU A 32 0.79 11.18 -0.37
N GLN A 33 -0.38 11.56 0.14
CA GLN A 33 -0.69 12.91 0.61
C GLN A 33 -1.56 12.85 1.87
N GLN A 34 -1.06 13.46 2.96
CA GLN A 34 -1.83 13.70 4.20
C GLN A 34 -2.89 14.80 4.03
N GLY A 35 -3.86 14.81 4.93
CA GLY A 35 -4.95 15.79 4.91
C GLY A 35 -6.14 15.32 4.08
N ALA A 36 -6.27 14.00 3.87
CA ALA A 36 -7.40 13.45 3.14
C ALA A 36 -8.71 13.62 3.93
N SER A 37 -9.82 13.58 3.20
CA SER A 37 -11.14 13.53 3.80
C SER A 37 -11.46 12.12 4.28
N THR A 38 -11.94 11.99 5.51
CA THR A 38 -12.57 10.77 6.04
C THR A 38 -14.08 10.91 5.99
N THR A 39 -14.78 9.80 5.76
CA THR A 39 -16.24 9.77 5.80
C THR A 39 -16.66 8.94 7.02
N ASN A 40 -17.50 9.49 7.88
CA ASN A 40 -18.10 8.74 8.97
C ASN A 40 -19.05 7.68 8.37
N PRO A 41 -18.79 6.38 8.58
CA PRO A 41 -19.59 5.33 7.95
C PRO A 41 -21.02 5.24 8.49
N LEU A 42 -21.30 5.82 9.66
CA LEU A 42 -22.63 5.83 10.29
C LEU A 42 -23.48 7.02 9.85
N THR A 43 -22.87 8.19 9.66
CA THR A 43 -23.59 9.44 9.35
C THR A 43 -23.40 9.94 7.92
N GLY A 44 -22.39 9.45 7.20
CA GLY A 44 -21.99 9.95 5.89
C GLY A 44 -21.28 11.31 5.93
N GLU A 45 -21.02 11.86 7.12
CA GLU A 45 -20.37 13.16 7.28
C GLU A 45 -18.90 13.09 6.85
N VAL A 46 -18.46 14.10 6.11
CA VAL A 46 -17.09 14.20 5.60
C VAL A 46 -16.31 15.22 6.42
N ALA A 47 -15.15 14.80 6.94
CA ALA A 47 -14.22 15.65 7.69
C ALA A 47 -12.80 15.48 7.14
N TYR A 48 -11.96 16.52 7.25
CA TYR A 48 -10.55 16.42 6.87
C TYR A 48 -9.70 16.03 8.08
N SER A 49 -8.75 15.12 7.88
CA SER A 49 -7.83 14.68 8.94
C SER A 49 -6.40 14.72 8.44
N ASN A 50 -5.52 15.31 9.25
CA ASN A 50 -4.07 15.28 9.02
C ASN A 50 -3.50 13.85 9.12
N ALA A 51 -4.15 12.97 9.88
CA ALA A 51 -3.78 11.56 9.94
C ALA A 51 -4.20 10.80 8.66
N ALA A 52 -5.27 11.21 8.00
CA ALA A 52 -5.80 10.51 6.83
C ALA A 52 -4.93 10.74 5.58
N LEU A 53 -4.71 9.65 4.85
CA LEU A 53 -3.91 9.62 3.62
C LEU A 53 -4.79 9.44 2.39
N SER A 54 -4.39 10.11 1.31
CA SER A 54 -4.86 9.90 -0.06
C SER A 54 -3.67 9.54 -0.94
N GLY A 55 -3.91 8.88 -2.06
CA GLY A 55 -2.80 8.44 -2.88
C GLY A 55 -3.11 7.36 -3.90
N SER A 56 -2.06 6.94 -4.58
CA SER A 56 -2.07 5.85 -5.56
C SER A 56 -0.83 4.99 -5.43
N ILE A 57 -0.90 3.79 -5.98
CA ILE A 57 0.20 2.84 -6.06
C ILE A 57 0.38 2.34 -7.49
N GLN A 58 1.62 2.06 -7.86
CA GLN A 58 2.04 1.33 -9.05
C GLN A 58 2.98 0.20 -8.62
N VAL A 59 2.79 -0.98 -9.22
CA VAL A 59 3.60 -2.16 -8.96
C VAL A 59 4.03 -2.77 -10.28
N GLU A 60 5.34 -2.73 -10.52
CA GLU A 60 5.95 -3.24 -11.74
C GLU A 60 6.67 -4.56 -11.48
N GLY A 61 6.47 -5.56 -12.35
CA GLY A 61 7.05 -6.90 -12.20
C GLY A 61 6.07 -7.97 -11.69
N LEU A 62 4.89 -7.55 -11.20
CA LEU A 62 3.75 -8.44 -10.97
C LEU A 62 2.83 -8.45 -12.19
N ARG A 63 2.25 -9.63 -12.49
CA ARG A 63 1.23 -9.79 -13.53
C ARG A 63 -0.20 -9.74 -13.00
N CYS A 64 -0.33 -9.66 -11.68
CA CYS A 64 -1.60 -9.84 -10.97
C CYS A 64 -2.36 -8.53 -10.86
N PHE A 65 -1.68 -7.50 -10.39
CA PHE A 65 -2.14 -6.12 -10.28
C PHE A 65 -0.96 -5.23 -10.66
N THR A 66 -1.27 -4.05 -11.20
CA THR A 66 -0.23 -3.10 -11.63
C THR A 66 -0.40 -1.71 -11.06
N SER A 67 -1.62 -1.37 -10.65
CA SER A 67 -1.94 -0.04 -10.12
C SER A 67 -3.14 -0.08 -9.18
N GLY A 68 -3.27 0.96 -8.36
CA GLY A 68 -4.40 1.14 -7.46
C GLY A 68 -4.47 2.54 -6.87
N ALA A 69 -5.58 2.82 -6.19
CA ALA A 69 -5.81 4.06 -5.45
C ALA A 69 -6.13 3.74 -3.99
N ILE A 70 -5.84 4.68 -3.08
CA ILE A 70 -6.25 4.51 -1.68
C ILE A 70 -7.76 4.28 -1.62
N SER A 71 -8.15 3.23 -0.90
CA SER A 71 -9.54 2.84 -0.77
C SER A 71 -10.33 3.90 -0.02
N THR A 72 -11.53 4.21 -0.52
CA THR A 72 -12.49 5.06 0.17
C THR A 72 -13.32 4.30 1.20
N LYS A 73 -13.22 2.96 1.20
CA LYS A 73 -13.98 2.06 2.09
C LYS A 73 -13.20 1.65 3.34
N SER A 74 -11.89 1.81 3.29
CA SER A 74 -10.96 1.43 4.36
C SER A 74 -10.07 2.61 4.70
N LEU A 75 -9.85 2.84 6.00
CA LEU A 75 -9.03 3.95 6.44
C LEU A 75 -7.55 3.70 6.08
N SER A 76 -6.95 4.69 5.44
CA SER A 76 -5.50 4.78 5.27
C SER A 76 -5.01 5.98 6.07
N GLU A 77 -4.06 5.76 6.97
CA GLU A 77 -3.70 6.75 7.98
C GLU A 77 -2.27 6.63 8.50
N ILE A 78 -1.88 7.69 9.21
CA ILE A 78 -0.66 7.78 10.01
C ILE A 78 -1.07 7.95 11.47
N ASP A 79 -0.60 7.03 12.32
CA ASP A 79 -0.74 7.08 13.77
C ASP A 79 0.65 7.05 14.41
N GLY A 80 1.08 8.20 14.96
CA GLY A 80 2.46 8.40 15.37
C GLY A 80 3.43 8.24 14.19
N ASN A 81 4.33 7.26 14.26
CA ASN A 81 5.23 6.90 13.16
C ASN A 81 4.71 5.72 12.32
N ARG A 82 3.60 5.07 12.71
CA ARG A 82 3.04 3.93 11.99
C ARG A 82 2.22 4.41 10.79
N VAL A 83 2.36 3.72 9.67
CA VAL A 83 1.61 3.97 8.44
C VAL A 83 0.80 2.72 8.10
N THR A 84 -0.50 2.90 7.89
CA THR A 84 -1.38 1.85 7.38
C THR A 84 -2.02 2.35 6.10
N LEU A 85 -1.86 1.60 5.01
CA LEU A 85 -2.42 1.93 3.70
C LEU A 85 -3.28 0.77 3.21
N THR A 86 -4.40 1.12 2.60
CA THR A 86 -5.26 0.17 1.89
C THR A 86 -5.53 0.72 0.50
N PHE A 87 -5.16 -0.04 -0.53
CA PHE A 87 -5.38 0.31 -1.92
C PHE A 87 -6.41 -0.63 -2.55
N ASP A 88 -7.34 -0.07 -3.30
CA ASP A 88 -8.18 -0.80 -4.24
C ASP A 88 -7.42 -0.90 -5.57
N MET A 89 -7.13 -2.12 -5.99
CA MET A 89 -6.27 -2.40 -7.14
C MET A 89 -7.08 -2.57 -8.44
N ASP A 90 -6.40 -2.40 -9.58
CA ASP A 90 -6.96 -2.52 -10.93
C ASP A 90 -7.54 -3.90 -11.27
N ASP A 91 -7.04 -4.96 -10.62
CA ASP A 91 -7.55 -6.33 -10.76
C ASP A 91 -8.71 -6.65 -9.81
N GLY A 92 -9.19 -5.67 -9.05
CA GLY A 92 -10.25 -5.83 -8.05
C GLY A 92 -9.79 -6.45 -6.73
N SER A 93 -8.49 -6.69 -6.55
CA SER A 93 -7.94 -7.04 -5.23
C SER A 93 -7.86 -5.82 -4.32
N THR A 94 -7.78 -6.07 -3.01
CA THR A 94 -7.42 -5.05 -2.03
C THR A 94 -6.01 -5.32 -1.53
N LEU A 95 -5.13 -4.34 -1.64
CA LEU A 95 -3.76 -4.39 -1.14
C LEU A 95 -3.65 -3.61 0.16
N GLN A 96 -3.36 -4.31 1.25
CA GLN A 96 -3.00 -3.70 2.51
C GLN A 96 -1.48 -3.61 2.64
N MET A 97 -1.01 -2.46 3.10
CA MET A 97 0.39 -2.24 3.45
C MET A 97 0.47 -1.69 4.88
N MET A 98 1.40 -2.23 5.65
CA MET A 98 1.75 -1.73 6.98
C MET A 98 3.24 -1.43 7.04
N GLY A 99 3.58 -0.33 7.71
CA GLY A 99 4.95 0.11 7.85
C GLY A 99 5.12 1.24 8.84
N SER A 100 6.27 1.90 8.79
CA SER A 100 6.59 3.05 9.64
C SER A 100 7.45 4.08 8.93
N LEU A 101 7.27 5.34 9.28
CA LEU A 101 8.20 6.41 8.94
C LEU A 101 9.47 6.25 9.77
N THR A 102 10.62 6.23 9.11
CA THR A 102 11.92 6.02 9.76
C THR A 102 12.70 7.32 9.98
N ASP A 103 12.18 8.45 9.49
CA ASP A 103 12.73 9.78 9.75
C ASP A 103 11.64 10.81 10.07
N MET A 104 12.05 11.93 10.67
CA MET A 104 11.14 13.02 11.05
C MET A 104 10.66 13.87 9.86
N ALA A 105 11.37 13.81 8.73
CA ALA A 105 10.98 14.52 7.51
C ALA A 105 9.90 13.76 6.72
N ALA A 106 9.55 12.55 7.16
CA ALA A 106 8.72 11.58 6.47
C ALA A 106 9.23 11.23 5.06
N THR A 107 10.55 11.20 4.85
CA THR A 107 11.17 10.92 3.54
C THR A 107 11.53 9.44 3.33
N HIS A 108 11.53 8.64 4.40
CA HIS A 108 11.77 7.20 4.37
C HIS A 108 10.60 6.46 5.01
N LEU A 109 10.11 5.46 4.30
CA LEU A 109 9.02 4.58 4.71
C LEU A 109 9.51 3.14 4.69
N SER A 110 9.56 2.54 5.87
CA SER A 110 9.88 1.13 6.06
C SER A 110 8.60 0.31 6.00
N ALA A 111 8.52 -0.59 5.02
CA ALA A 111 7.35 -1.41 4.74
C ALA A 111 7.54 -2.83 5.25
N ASP A 112 6.73 -3.26 6.22
CA ASP A 112 6.89 -4.56 6.88
C ASP A 112 6.05 -5.67 6.23
N LEU A 113 4.86 -5.27 5.75
CA LEU A 113 3.85 -6.17 5.21
C LEU A 113 3.23 -5.56 3.96
N PHE A 114 3.15 -6.37 2.91
CA PHE A 114 2.16 -6.20 1.85
C PHE A 114 1.29 -7.45 1.79
N LEU A 115 -0.02 -7.27 1.80
CA LEU A 115 -1.01 -8.33 1.68
C LEU A 115 -2.06 -7.93 0.65
N ALA A 116 -2.02 -8.55 -0.53
CA ALA A 116 -3.08 -8.42 -1.52
C ALA A 116 -4.05 -9.59 -1.36
N ASN A 117 -5.35 -9.29 -1.30
CA ASN A 117 -6.40 -10.30 -1.23
C ASN A 117 -7.40 -10.12 -2.36
N GLY A 118 -7.70 -11.20 -3.07
CA GLY A 118 -8.68 -11.24 -4.16
C GLY A 118 -8.03 -11.07 -5.53
N GLY A 119 -8.81 -10.57 -6.49
CA GLY A 119 -8.35 -10.32 -7.85
C GLY A 119 -7.81 -11.57 -8.56
N THR A 120 -6.84 -11.36 -9.45
CA THR A 120 -6.40 -12.38 -10.42
C THR A 120 -5.52 -13.47 -9.80
N CYS A 121 -4.81 -13.14 -8.71
CA CYS A 121 -3.84 -14.04 -8.08
C CYS A 121 -4.22 -14.50 -6.68
N GLY A 122 -5.44 -14.21 -6.23
CA GLY A 122 -5.91 -14.59 -4.90
C GLY A 122 -5.15 -13.86 -3.79
N THR A 123 -4.59 -14.60 -2.84
CA THR A 123 -3.84 -14.00 -1.72
C THR A 123 -2.35 -13.98 -2.00
N ILE A 124 -1.77 -12.79 -2.18
CA ILE A 124 -0.33 -12.57 -2.28
C ILE A 124 0.13 -11.92 -0.99
N ARG A 125 1.26 -12.39 -0.45
CA ARG A 125 1.88 -11.76 0.72
C ARG A 125 3.34 -11.48 0.47
N SER A 126 3.84 -10.47 1.17
CA SER A 126 5.26 -10.21 1.25
C SER A 126 5.57 -9.72 2.66
N LEU A 127 6.50 -10.43 3.32
CA LEU A 127 6.89 -10.20 4.73
C LEU A 127 8.35 -9.78 4.83
N GLY A 128 8.64 -8.86 5.74
CA GLY A 128 9.98 -8.30 5.95
C GLY A 128 10.10 -6.86 5.48
N ILE A 129 11.06 -6.17 6.07
CA ILE A 129 11.32 -4.73 5.90
C ILE A 129 11.80 -4.45 4.47
N SER A 130 11.11 -3.53 3.79
CA SER A 130 11.56 -2.90 2.56
C SER A 130 11.59 -1.39 2.78
N GLU A 131 12.76 -0.79 2.61
CA GLU A 131 12.91 0.66 2.68
C GLU A 131 12.48 1.28 1.35
N MET A 132 11.62 2.29 1.45
CA MET A 132 11.21 3.11 0.32
C MET A 132 11.57 4.56 0.59
N THR A 133 12.16 5.19 -0.41
CA THR A 133 12.63 6.58 -0.31
C THR A 133 11.73 7.48 -1.12
N GLN A 134 11.48 8.67 -0.59
CA GLN A 134 10.80 9.73 -1.31
C GLN A 134 11.65 10.20 -2.51
N LEU A 135 11.03 10.25 -3.69
CA LEU A 135 11.59 10.84 -4.89
C LEU A 135 11.34 12.36 -4.85
N ASN A 136 12.38 13.12 -5.18
CA ASN A 136 12.33 14.58 -5.29
C ASN A 136 11.59 15.03 -6.55
#